data_AF-A0A9P4QRJ5-F1
#
_entry.id   AF-A0A9P4QRJ5-F1
#
_cell.length_a   1.000
_cell.length_b   1.000
_cell.length_c   1.000
_cell.angle_alpha   90.00
_cell.angle_beta   90.00
_cell.angle_gamma   90.00
#
_symmetry.space_group_name_H-M   'P 1'
#
loop_
_entity.id
_entity.type
_entity.pdbx_description
1 polymer ?
#
loop_
_entity_poly.entity_id
_entity_poly.type
_entity_poly.pdbx_seq_one_letter_code
_entity_poly.pdbx_strand_id
1 'polypeptide(L)'
;MEIDRQMQAQEEDNFKRLVHEQGIRKQLAIEALSQLKNLHLVKVIRTKIPQELQHLVWYYLWDSCPSWIHIKIQRKEHWVNSEYIQRAKKPAVRRSNKRGYPHWLDPAYVGDETKFNIVDAFYRRFKMFPSNRLISRAMIWNALNVDLFGVGYEPFHVVRALNVDYWLPLGQLAARAYQDTLDYFEPLLAIANKKNFQLTICLRQYGARWDNLARIIDALRVITTDFREAHATIQVTYFTKDMDAWSRDRYCRDIFPPPIPGFSKDITAAISEPGTGFMEELAKALTTVSSPVKLLP
;
A
#
# COMPACT_ATOMS: atom_id res chain seq x y z
N MET A 1 -57.92 -14.61 19.85
CA MET A 1 -56.60 -14.34 20.46
C MET A 1 -55.45 -15.04 19.73
N GLU A 2 -55.39 -16.39 19.67
CA GLU A 2 -54.26 -17.06 19.00
C GLU A 2 -54.27 -16.86 17.46
N ILE A 3 -55.44 -16.93 16.84
CA ILE A 3 -55.64 -16.67 15.40
C ILE A 3 -55.27 -15.22 15.05
N ASP A 4 -55.69 -14.26 15.89
CA ASP A 4 -55.38 -12.83 15.66
C ASP A 4 -53.87 -12.56 15.75
N ARG A 5 -53.16 -13.24 16.66
CA ARG A 5 -51.69 -13.16 16.77
C ARG A 5 -50.98 -13.76 15.55
N GLN A 6 -51.47 -14.89 15.04
CA GLN A 6 -50.91 -15.52 13.84
C GLN A 6 -51.12 -14.64 12.60
N MET A 7 -52.31 -14.05 12.47
CA MET A 7 -52.63 -13.13 11.37
C MET A 7 -51.76 -11.87 11.43
N GLN A 8 -51.60 -11.26 12.61
CA GLN A 8 -50.71 -10.10 12.81
C GLN A 8 -49.25 -10.42 12.47
N ALA A 9 -48.75 -11.59 12.90
CA ALA A 9 -47.38 -12.02 12.59
C ALA A 9 -47.17 -12.20 11.07
N GLN A 10 -48.15 -12.78 10.38
CA GLN A 10 -48.10 -12.97 8.93
C GLN A 10 -48.14 -11.65 8.16
N GLU A 11 -48.96 -10.69 8.60
CA GLU A 11 -49.02 -9.34 8.02
C GLU A 11 -47.70 -8.59 8.21
N GLU A 12 -47.10 -8.68 9.40
CA GLU A 12 -45.80 -8.06 9.68
C GLU A 12 -44.68 -8.65 8.80
N ASP A 13 -44.65 -9.97 8.62
CA ASP A 13 -43.69 -10.64 7.75
C ASP A 13 -43.88 -10.28 6.28
N ASN A 14 -45.12 -10.20 5.80
CA ASN A 14 -45.43 -9.75 4.44
C ASN A 14 -44.99 -8.30 4.22
N PHE A 15 -45.23 -7.42 5.19
CA PHE A 15 -44.77 -6.03 5.13
C PHE A 15 -43.25 -5.93 5.10
N LYS A 16 -42.53 -6.67 5.96
CA LYS A 16 -41.06 -6.74 5.96
C LYS A 16 -40.51 -7.19 4.60
N ARG A 17 -41.11 -8.21 3.97
CA ARG A 17 -40.74 -8.67 2.63
C ARG A 17 -40.95 -7.60 1.57
N LEU A 18 -42.11 -6.94 1.58
CA LEU A 18 -42.41 -5.87 0.62
C LEU A 18 -41.44 -4.68 0.73
N VAL A 19 -41.14 -4.24 1.96
CA VAL A 19 -40.16 -3.17 2.21
C VAL A 19 -38.76 -3.59 1.73
N HIS A 20 -38.37 -4.84 1.98
CA HIS A 20 -37.10 -5.39 1.50
C HIS A 20 -37.02 -5.42 -0.03
N GLU A 21 -38.07 -5.91 -0.71
CA GLU A 21 -38.14 -5.95 -2.18
C GLU A 21 -38.10 -4.55 -2.81
N GLN A 22 -38.83 -3.58 -2.25
CA GLN A 22 -38.77 -2.20 -2.70
C GLN A 22 -37.36 -1.60 -2.50
N GLY A 23 -36.71 -1.93 -1.38
CA GLY A 23 -35.32 -1.56 -1.12
C GLY A 23 -34.37 -2.12 -2.18
N ILE A 24 -34.50 -3.41 -2.52
CA ILE A 24 -33.71 -4.05 -3.58
C ILE A 24 -33.94 -3.37 -4.94
N ARG A 25 -35.19 -3.11 -5.32
CA ARG A 25 -35.51 -2.46 -6.61
C ARG A 25 -34.90 -1.06 -6.72
N LYS A 26 -34.99 -0.26 -5.65
CA LYS A 26 -34.36 1.07 -5.59
C LYS A 26 -32.84 0.97 -5.75
N GLN A 27 -32.21 0.00 -5.08
CA GLN A 27 -30.77 -0.22 -5.18
C GLN A 27 -30.36 -0.58 -6.61
N LEU A 28 -31.05 -1.54 -7.23
CA LEU A 28 -30.78 -1.95 -8.62
C LEU A 28 -30.93 -0.77 -9.61
N ALA A 29 -31.92 0.10 -9.41
CA ALA A 29 -32.09 1.29 -10.25
C ALA A 29 -30.92 2.29 -10.09
N ILE A 30 -30.44 2.51 -8.86
CA ILE A 30 -29.28 3.36 -8.59
C ILE A 30 -28.01 2.79 -9.23
N GLU A 31 -27.82 1.48 -9.14
CA GLU A 31 -26.69 0.76 -9.75
C GLU A 31 -26.71 0.89 -11.27
N ALA A 32 -27.85 0.63 -11.90
CA ALA A 32 -28.02 0.76 -13.35
C ALA A 32 -27.78 2.19 -13.83
N LEU A 33 -28.30 3.20 -13.13
CA LEU A 33 -28.06 4.60 -13.47
C LEU A 33 -26.59 4.99 -13.30
N SER A 34 -25.93 4.48 -12.26
CA SER A 34 -24.49 4.70 -12.03
C SER A 34 -23.66 4.07 -13.14
N GLN A 35 -23.97 2.83 -13.52
CA GLN A 35 -23.32 2.14 -14.63
C GLN A 35 -23.47 2.93 -15.93
N LEU A 36 -24.69 3.38 -16.27
CA LEU A 36 -24.94 4.14 -17.49
C LEU A 36 -24.17 5.46 -17.52
N LYS A 37 -24.13 6.19 -16.40
CA LYS A 37 -23.33 7.42 -16.28
C LYS A 37 -21.83 7.15 -16.44
N ASN A 38 -21.32 6.08 -15.84
CA ASN A 38 -19.91 5.72 -15.94
C ASN A 38 -19.52 5.26 -17.35
N LEU A 39 -20.37 4.48 -18.02
CA LEU A 39 -20.17 4.10 -19.42
C LEU A 39 -20.16 5.33 -20.33
N HIS A 40 -21.02 6.32 -20.06
CA HIS A 40 -20.99 7.59 -20.77
C HIS A 40 -19.68 8.35 -20.52
N LEU A 41 -19.22 8.45 -19.28
CA LEU A 41 -17.94 9.07 -18.93
C LEU A 41 -16.77 8.40 -19.68
N VAL A 42 -16.72 7.06 -19.67
CA VAL A 42 -15.72 6.28 -20.40
C VAL A 42 -15.74 6.61 -21.88
N LYS A 43 -16.93 6.70 -22.50
CA LYS A 43 -17.08 7.10 -23.90
C LYS A 43 -16.55 8.52 -24.15
N VAL A 44 -16.81 9.46 -23.24
CA VAL A 44 -16.30 10.84 -23.34
C VAL A 44 -14.78 10.87 -23.26
N ILE A 45 -14.18 10.16 -22.29
CA ILE A 45 -12.73 10.04 -22.15
C ILE A 45 -12.12 9.50 -23.45
N ARG A 46 -12.67 8.42 -24.00
CA ARG A 46 -12.15 7.80 -25.23
C ARG A 46 -12.23 8.68 -26.46
N THR A 47 -13.31 9.46 -26.57
CA THR A 47 -13.55 10.28 -27.76
C THR A 47 -12.84 11.63 -27.72
N LYS A 48 -12.57 12.15 -26.51
CA LYS A 48 -11.98 13.49 -26.34
C LYS A 48 -10.52 13.49 -25.91
N ILE A 49 -10.00 12.38 -25.40
CA ILE A 49 -8.65 12.30 -24.85
C ILE A 49 -7.82 11.30 -25.68
N PRO A 50 -6.64 11.71 -26.19
CA PRO A 50 -5.72 10.81 -26.89
C PRO A 50 -5.44 9.55 -26.07
N GLN A 51 -5.32 8.40 -26.74
CA GLN A 51 -5.19 7.10 -26.09
C GLN A 51 -4.02 7.08 -25.10
N GLU A 52 -2.92 7.73 -25.46
CA GLU A 52 -1.69 7.85 -24.69
C GLU A 52 -1.91 8.60 -23.37
N LEU A 53 -2.94 9.45 -23.27
CA LEU A 53 -3.22 10.25 -22.08
C LEU A 53 -4.37 9.68 -21.22
N GLN A 54 -5.12 8.70 -21.72
CA GLN A 54 -6.28 8.17 -20.98
C GLN A 54 -5.88 7.53 -19.64
N HIS A 55 -4.70 6.93 -19.54
CA HIS A 55 -4.20 6.38 -18.28
C HIS A 55 -3.97 7.44 -17.19
N LEU A 56 -3.62 8.67 -17.58
CA LEU A 56 -3.43 9.79 -16.64
C LEU A 56 -4.76 10.22 -16.00
N VAL A 57 -5.87 10.06 -16.73
CA VAL A 57 -7.21 10.35 -16.19
C VAL A 57 -7.52 9.41 -15.04
N TRP A 58 -7.35 8.09 -15.24
CA TRP A 58 -7.57 7.10 -14.18
C TRP A 58 -6.63 7.29 -13.00
N TYR A 59 -5.39 7.66 -13.28
CA TYR A 59 -4.40 8.01 -12.27
C TYR A 59 -4.84 9.22 -11.42
N TYR A 60 -5.32 10.29 -12.05
CA TYR A 60 -5.85 11.50 -11.39
C TYR A 60 -7.12 11.20 -10.58
N LEU A 61 -7.98 10.35 -11.13
CA LEU A 61 -9.21 9.90 -10.51
C LEU A 61 -8.93 9.10 -9.22
N TRP A 62 -7.89 8.27 -9.20
CA TRP A 62 -7.39 7.66 -7.95
C TRP A 62 -6.75 8.68 -7.00
N ASP A 63 -6.13 9.78 -7.49
CA ASP A 63 -5.61 10.88 -6.65
C ASP A 63 -6.70 11.59 -5.88
N SER A 64 -7.76 11.88 -6.61
CA SER A 64 -8.87 12.69 -6.15
C SER A 64 -9.77 11.91 -5.18
N CYS A 65 -9.49 10.62 -4.99
CA CYS A 65 -10.20 9.82 -4.01
C CYS A 65 -9.87 10.29 -2.59
N PRO A 66 -10.89 10.48 -1.74
CA PRO A 66 -10.67 10.77 -0.34
C PRO A 66 -9.75 9.74 0.33
N SER A 67 -8.82 10.22 1.15
CA SER A 67 -7.83 9.39 1.87
C SER A 67 -8.46 8.24 2.67
N TRP A 68 -9.70 8.41 3.16
CA TRP A 68 -10.43 7.37 3.88
C TRP A 68 -10.76 6.14 3.03
N ILE A 69 -10.87 6.26 1.70
CA ILE A 69 -11.06 5.13 0.79
C ILE A 69 -9.81 4.25 0.80
N HIS A 70 -8.63 4.87 0.70
CA HIS A 70 -7.34 4.18 0.82
C HIS A 70 -7.17 3.54 2.20
N ILE A 71 -7.58 4.25 3.26
CA ILE A 71 -7.54 3.72 4.63
C ILE A 71 -8.50 2.53 4.79
N LYS A 72 -9.70 2.53 4.18
CA LYS A 72 -10.62 1.37 4.21
C LYS A 72 -10.04 0.17 3.49
N ILE A 73 -9.40 0.39 2.34
CA ILE A 73 -8.66 -0.64 1.60
C ILE A 73 -7.61 -1.26 2.54
N GLN A 74 -6.81 -0.44 3.22
CA GLN A 74 -5.74 -0.92 4.11
C GLN A 74 -6.20 -1.56 5.42
N ARG A 75 -7.10 -0.90 6.17
CA ARG A 75 -7.25 -1.09 7.62
C ARG A 75 -8.25 -2.16 8.04
N LYS A 76 -9.21 -2.57 7.20
CA LYS A 76 -10.31 -3.42 7.71
C LYS A 76 -10.60 -4.73 6.98
N GLU A 77 -10.50 -4.85 5.65
CA GLU A 77 -11.16 -6.02 5.03
C GLU A 77 -10.43 -6.68 3.84
N HIS A 78 -9.61 -5.98 3.06
CA HIS A 78 -9.19 -6.53 1.75
C HIS A 78 -7.87 -7.33 1.76
N TRP A 79 -6.92 -6.96 2.61
CA TRP A 79 -5.52 -7.42 2.52
C TRP A 79 -5.09 -8.38 3.62
N VAL A 80 -5.92 -8.55 4.64
CA VAL A 80 -5.61 -9.41 5.79
C VAL A 80 -6.70 -10.47 5.98
N ASN A 81 -7.93 -10.17 5.56
CA ASN A 81 -9.07 -11.04 5.81
C ASN A 81 -9.21 -12.09 4.71
N SER A 82 -8.92 -13.36 5.06
CA SER A 82 -8.99 -14.50 4.14
C SER A 82 -10.37 -14.65 3.48
N GLU A 83 -11.43 -14.26 4.18
CA GLU A 83 -12.78 -14.28 3.65
C GLU A 83 -12.95 -13.33 2.46
N TYR A 84 -12.28 -12.18 2.47
CA TYR A 84 -12.32 -11.22 1.36
C TYR A 84 -11.48 -11.67 0.18
N ILE A 85 -10.35 -12.35 0.43
CA ILE A 85 -9.49 -12.95 -0.59
C ILE A 85 -10.19 -14.15 -1.25
N GLN A 86 -10.82 -15.01 -0.46
CA GLN A 86 -11.68 -16.10 -0.97
C GLN A 86 -12.88 -15.54 -1.72
N ARG A 87 -13.44 -14.41 -1.25
CA ARG A 87 -14.46 -13.69 -1.98
C ARG A 87 -13.88 -13.18 -3.30
N ALA A 88 -12.74 -12.48 -3.37
CA ALA A 88 -12.16 -11.90 -4.59
C ALA A 88 -12.05 -12.88 -5.78
N LYS A 89 -11.99 -14.20 -5.53
CA LYS A 89 -12.11 -15.26 -6.53
C LYS A 89 -13.48 -15.40 -7.24
N LYS A 90 -14.53 -14.73 -6.76
CA LYS A 90 -15.88 -14.70 -7.40
C LYS A 90 -16.03 -13.43 -8.26
N PRO A 91 -16.78 -13.50 -9.38
CA PRO A 91 -16.90 -12.40 -10.35
C PRO A 91 -17.36 -11.07 -9.75
N ALA A 92 -16.81 -9.98 -10.30
CA ALA A 92 -16.97 -8.59 -9.84
C ALA A 92 -18.44 -8.11 -9.72
N VAL A 93 -19.35 -8.68 -10.51
CA VAL A 93 -20.74 -8.23 -10.70
C VAL A 93 -21.58 -8.25 -9.39
N ARG A 94 -21.20 -9.03 -8.37
CA ARG A 94 -22.00 -9.15 -7.12
C ARG A 94 -21.59 -8.22 -5.96
N ARG A 95 -20.72 -7.22 -6.16
CA ARG A 95 -19.94 -6.65 -5.03
C ARG A 95 -19.84 -5.14 -4.89
N SER A 96 -20.42 -4.39 -5.80
CA SER A 96 -20.00 -3.01 -6.02
C SER A 96 -20.24 -2.05 -4.85
N ASN A 97 -21.34 -2.18 -4.10
CA ASN A 97 -21.64 -1.20 -3.04
C ASN A 97 -20.90 -1.43 -1.72
N LYS A 98 -20.29 -2.60 -1.50
CA LYS A 98 -19.69 -2.91 -0.19
C LYS A 98 -18.24 -2.46 -0.07
N ARG A 99 -17.56 -2.14 -1.17
CA ARG A 99 -16.14 -1.76 -1.16
C ARG A 99 -15.90 -0.30 -0.77
N GLY A 100 -16.93 0.54 -0.87
CA GLY A 100 -16.83 1.96 -0.59
C GLY A 100 -16.00 2.74 -1.60
N TYR A 101 -15.77 2.17 -2.80
CA TYR A 101 -15.15 2.88 -3.91
C TYR A 101 -16.17 3.78 -4.59
N PRO A 102 -15.76 4.92 -5.17
CA PRO A 102 -16.63 5.66 -6.06
C PRO A 102 -16.99 4.75 -7.24
N HIS A 103 -18.26 4.77 -7.68
CA HIS A 103 -18.72 3.87 -8.74
C HIS A 103 -17.89 4.00 -10.03
N TRP A 104 -17.35 5.18 -10.32
CA TRP A 104 -16.51 5.46 -11.50
C TRP A 104 -15.08 4.84 -11.41
N LEU A 105 -14.71 4.23 -10.30
CA LEU A 105 -13.47 3.43 -10.14
C LEU A 105 -13.74 1.96 -9.85
N ASP A 106 -15.00 1.54 -9.77
CA ASP A 106 -15.32 0.14 -9.56
C ASP A 106 -15.43 -0.56 -10.92
N PRO A 107 -14.60 -1.59 -11.16
CA PRO A 107 -14.69 -2.44 -12.35
C PRO A 107 -16.09 -2.93 -12.71
N ALA A 108 -16.98 -3.10 -11.74
CA ALA A 108 -18.35 -3.54 -11.98
C ALA A 108 -19.21 -2.52 -12.76
N TYR A 109 -18.86 -1.23 -12.74
CA TYR A 109 -19.68 -0.17 -13.34
C TYR A 109 -19.08 0.51 -14.58
N VAL A 110 -17.83 0.20 -14.92
CA VAL A 110 -17.07 0.90 -15.98
C VAL A 110 -16.91 0.09 -17.27
N GLY A 111 -17.32 -1.18 -17.25
CA GLY A 111 -17.27 -2.09 -18.40
C GLY A 111 -15.92 -2.79 -18.58
N ASP A 112 -15.93 -3.84 -19.41
CA ASP A 112 -14.78 -4.75 -19.57
C ASP A 112 -13.55 -4.11 -20.22
N GLU A 113 -13.76 -3.14 -21.11
CA GLU A 113 -12.67 -2.47 -21.81
C GLU A 113 -11.89 -1.50 -20.90
N THR A 114 -12.53 -0.95 -19.86
CA THR A 114 -11.93 0.09 -19.02
C THR A 114 -11.48 -0.42 -17.66
N LYS A 115 -12.07 -1.52 -17.16
CA LYS A 115 -11.73 -2.07 -15.84
C LYS A 115 -10.23 -2.32 -15.67
N PHE A 116 -9.55 -2.79 -16.71
CA PHE A 116 -8.10 -3.04 -16.67
C PHE A 116 -7.30 -1.75 -16.54
N ASN A 117 -7.68 -0.69 -17.23
CA ASN A 117 -7.00 0.61 -17.13
C ASN A 117 -7.14 1.22 -15.73
N ILE A 118 -8.31 1.08 -15.12
CA ILE A 118 -8.56 1.56 -13.74
C ILE A 118 -7.74 0.76 -12.72
N VAL A 119 -7.71 -0.56 -12.88
CA VAL A 119 -6.96 -1.45 -11.97
C VAL A 119 -5.45 -1.30 -12.14
N ASP A 120 -4.96 -1.16 -13.38
CA ASP A 120 -3.56 -0.85 -13.65
C ASP A 120 -3.14 0.48 -13.03
N ALA A 121 -3.94 1.54 -13.21
CA ALA A 121 -3.70 2.83 -12.58
C ALA A 121 -3.64 2.74 -11.04
N PHE A 122 -4.51 1.92 -10.43
CA PHE A 122 -4.48 1.68 -8.98
C PHE A 122 -3.13 1.06 -8.54
N TYR A 123 -2.71 -0.04 -9.17
CA TYR A 123 -1.51 -0.76 -8.76
C TYR A 123 -0.22 0.02 -9.05
N ARG A 124 -0.15 0.77 -10.15
CA ARG A 124 0.99 1.67 -10.43
C ARG A 124 1.15 2.77 -9.39
N ARG A 125 0.03 3.24 -8.84
CA ARG A 125 -0.01 4.30 -7.83
C ARG A 125 0.17 3.78 -6.40
N PHE A 126 0.26 2.47 -6.20
CA PHE A 126 0.17 1.87 -4.88
C PHE A 126 1.15 2.46 -3.83
N LYS A 127 2.37 2.86 -4.21
CA LYS A 127 3.33 3.49 -3.29
C LYS A 127 3.04 4.96 -2.94
N MET A 128 2.33 5.70 -3.81
CA MET A 128 2.25 7.16 -3.71
C MET A 128 1.31 7.65 -2.62
N PHE A 129 0.54 6.77 -2.00
CA PHE A 129 -0.25 7.11 -0.84
C PHE A 129 0.60 6.93 0.43
N PRO A 130 0.89 7.98 1.20
CA PRO A 130 1.65 7.87 2.45
C PRO A 130 1.02 6.92 3.47
N SER A 131 -0.28 6.67 3.32
CA SER A 131 -1.05 5.72 4.11
C SER A 131 -0.84 4.26 3.69
N ASN A 132 -0.43 3.95 2.44
CA ASN A 132 -0.29 2.58 1.91
C ASN A 132 0.96 1.88 2.47
N ARG A 133 1.03 1.75 3.79
CA ARG A 133 2.10 1.09 4.52
C ARG A 133 1.69 -0.33 4.85
N LEU A 134 2.43 -1.30 4.33
CA LEU A 134 2.21 -2.72 4.55
C LEU A 134 2.84 -3.09 5.89
N ILE A 135 2.03 -3.55 6.85
CA ILE A 135 2.50 -3.80 8.23
C ILE A 135 2.70 -5.29 8.56
N SER A 136 2.40 -6.20 7.63
CA SER A 136 2.58 -7.64 7.84
C SER A 136 3.02 -8.36 6.56
N ARG A 137 3.68 -9.52 6.73
CA ARG A 137 4.02 -10.45 5.65
C ARG A 137 2.81 -10.76 4.75
N ALA A 138 1.65 -11.03 5.35
CA ALA A 138 0.43 -11.32 4.61
C ALA A 138 -0.01 -10.15 3.72
N MET A 139 0.11 -8.91 4.20
CA MET A 139 -0.21 -7.73 3.40
C MET A 139 0.76 -7.56 2.23
N ILE A 140 2.05 -7.84 2.43
CA ILE A 140 3.05 -7.82 1.35
C ILE A 140 2.71 -8.88 0.31
N TRP A 141 2.46 -10.11 0.75
CA TRP A 141 2.06 -11.19 -0.16
C TRP A 141 0.82 -10.83 -0.98
N ASN A 142 -0.21 -10.30 -0.33
CA ASN A 142 -1.45 -9.93 -1.01
C ASN A 142 -1.27 -8.74 -1.96
N ALA A 143 -0.33 -7.82 -1.69
CA ALA A 143 0.04 -6.75 -2.61
C ALA A 143 0.52 -7.25 -3.95
N LEU A 144 1.29 -8.32 -3.90
CA LEU A 144 1.99 -8.86 -5.03
C LEU A 144 1.12 -9.89 -5.74
N ASN A 145 0.32 -10.67 -5.01
CA ASN A 145 -0.27 -11.90 -5.56
C ASN A 145 -1.81 -11.90 -5.62
N VAL A 146 -2.50 -10.95 -5.00
CA VAL A 146 -3.97 -10.96 -4.96
C VAL A 146 -4.56 -9.85 -5.81
N ASP A 147 -5.36 -10.26 -6.80
CA ASP A 147 -6.27 -9.37 -7.50
C ASP A 147 -7.41 -8.95 -6.56
N LEU A 148 -7.29 -7.74 -6.02
CA LEU A 148 -8.26 -7.17 -5.09
C LEU A 148 -9.60 -6.90 -5.77
N PHE A 149 -9.56 -6.68 -7.08
CA PHE A 149 -10.71 -6.28 -7.87
C PHE A 149 -11.45 -7.50 -8.41
N GLY A 150 -10.76 -8.63 -8.61
CA GLY A 150 -11.32 -9.88 -9.11
C GLY A 150 -11.65 -9.80 -10.60
N VAL A 151 -10.80 -9.10 -11.36
CA VAL A 151 -10.91 -8.88 -12.80
C VAL A 151 -9.94 -9.75 -13.62
N GLY A 152 -9.14 -10.59 -12.97
CA GLY A 152 -8.06 -11.37 -13.58
C GLY A 152 -6.77 -10.57 -13.74
N TYR A 153 -6.55 -9.58 -12.87
CA TYR A 153 -5.33 -8.77 -12.88
C TYR A 153 -4.19 -9.47 -12.13
N GLU A 154 -2.96 -9.36 -12.59
CA GLU A 154 -1.78 -9.94 -11.94
C GLU A 154 -0.89 -8.83 -11.36
N PRO A 155 -1.05 -8.45 -10.08
CA PRO A 155 -0.35 -7.31 -9.50
C PRO A 155 1.17 -7.46 -9.53
N PHE A 156 1.65 -8.69 -9.41
CA PHE A 156 3.06 -9.07 -9.40
C PHE A 156 3.85 -8.48 -10.57
N HIS A 157 3.23 -8.36 -11.74
CA HIS A 157 3.88 -7.85 -12.94
C HIS A 157 3.92 -6.32 -13.05
N VAL A 158 3.11 -5.61 -12.27
CA VAL A 158 2.87 -4.17 -12.44
C VAL A 158 3.23 -3.35 -11.20
N VAL A 159 3.14 -3.94 -10.01
CA VAL A 159 3.60 -3.28 -8.79
C VAL A 159 5.12 -3.09 -8.89
N ARG A 160 5.53 -1.83 -8.93
CA ARG A 160 6.95 -1.42 -8.98
C ARG A 160 7.36 -0.62 -7.76
N ALA A 161 6.50 -0.53 -6.76
CA ALA A 161 6.67 0.45 -5.70
C ALA A 161 5.90 0.00 -4.45
N LEU A 162 6.59 -0.15 -3.31
CA LEU A 162 5.98 -0.57 -2.03
C LEU A 162 6.55 0.21 -0.83
N ASN A 163 5.70 0.47 0.15
CA ASN A 163 6.08 0.97 1.47
C ASN A 163 5.75 -0.08 2.53
N VAL A 164 6.74 -0.49 3.32
CA VAL A 164 6.60 -1.50 4.37
C VAL A 164 6.91 -0.87 5.72
N ASP A 165 6.01 -1.02 6.67
CA ASP A 165 6.21 -0.64 8.07
C ASP A 165 6.54 -1.91 8.86
N TYR A 166 7.82 -2.15 9.09
CA TYR A 166 8.30 -3.30 9.83
C TYR A 166 8.50 -2.95 11.30
N TRP A 167 7.62 -3.48 12.15
CA TRP A 167 7.72 -3.33 13.60
C TRP A 167 8.70 -4.36 14.15
N LEU A 168 9.76 -3.88 14.80
CA LEU A 168 10.73 -4.76 15.43
C LEU A 168 10.04 -5.55 16.55
N PRO A 169 10.17 -6.88 16.55
CA PRO A 169 9.44 -7.74 17.48
C PRO A 169 9.83 -7.44 18.94
N LEU A 170 8.81 -7.27 19.79
CA LEU A 170 8.98 -7.12 21.23
C LEU A 170 9.21 -8.50 21.86
N GLY A 171 10.38 -8.69 22.48
CA GLY A 171 10.64 -9.87 23.32
C GLY A 171 10.95 -11.18 22.58
N GLN A 172 11.13 -11.17 21.26
CA GLN A 172 11.68 -12.35 20.58
C GLN A 172 13.11 -12.62 21.03
N LEU A 173 13.44 -13.92 21.18
CA LEU A 173 14.81 -14.38 21.39
C LEU A 173 15.67 -13.81 20.26
N ALA A 174 16.69 -13.02 20.61
CA ALA A 174 17.65 -12.43 19.67
C ALA A 174 18.15 -13.44 18.63
N ALA A 175 18.25 -14.71 19.02
CA ALA A 175 18.60 -15.84 18.17
C ALA A 175 17.80 -15.93 16.85
N ARG A 176 16.49 -15.61 16.86
CA ARG A 176 15.60 -15.76 15.69
C ARG A 176 15.37 -14.48 14.89
N ALA A 177 15.75 -13.31 15.43
CA ALA A 177 15.46 -12.02 14.81
C ALA A 177 15.91 -11.92 13.34
N TYR A 178 17.03 -12.56 12.99
CA TYR A 178 17.51 -12.63 11.60
C TYR A 178 16.54 -13.40 10.69
N GLN A 179 16.23 -14.65 11.06
CA GLN A 179 15.38 -15.53 10.26
C GLN A 179 13.96 -14.97 10.15
N ASP A 180 13.40 -14.49 11.27
CA ASP A 180 12.06 -13.92 11.30
C ASP A 180 11.95 -12.66 10.42
N THR A 181 13.03 -11.88 10.30
CA THR A 181 13.10 -10.75 9.35
C THR A 181 13.09 -11.25 7.91
N LEU A 182 13.90 -12.25 7.58
CA LEU A 182 13.91 -12.83 6.23
C LEU A 182 12.55 -13.42 5.86
N ASP A 183 11.93 -14.17 6.77
CA ASP A 183 10.62 -14.77 6.56
C ASP A 183 9.54 -13.70 6.35
N TYR A 184 9.61 -12.58 7.08
CA TYR A 184 8.69 -11.46 6.91
C TYR A 184 8.76 -10.85 5.51
N PHE A 185 9.97 -10.74 4.95
CA PHE A 185 10.23 -10.12 3.66
C PHE A 185 10.35 -11.11 2.50
N GLU A 186 10.21 -12.41 2.74
CA GLU A 186 10.26 -13.47 1.71
C GLU A 186 9.39 -13.17 0.48
N PRO A 187 8.15 -12.63 0.60
CA PRO A 187 7.36 -12.27 -0.58
C PRO A 187 8.01 -11.22 -1.47
N LEU A 188 8.84 -10.32 -0.93
CA LEU A 188 9.59 -9.33 -1.71
C LEU A 188 10.76 -9.98 -2.46
N LEU A 189 11.45 -10.93 -1.82
CA LEU A 189 12.57 -11.65 -2.42
C LEU A 189 12.11 -12.49 -3.61
N ALA A 190 10.89 -13.03 -3.54
CA ALA A 190 10.26 -13.80 -4.61
C ALA A 190 9.94 -12.98 -5.89
N ILE A 191 10.08 -11.64 -5.87
CA ILE A 191 9.88 -10.80 -7.05
C ILE A 191 10.99 -11.10 -8.07
N ALA A 192 10.63 -11.73 -9.19
CA ALA A 192 11.58 -12.13 -10.23
C ALA A 192 12.21 -10.94 -10.96
N ASN A 193 11.42 -9.87 -11.22
CA ASN A 193 11.89 -8.67 -11.89
C ASN A 193 11.82 -7.46 -10.95
N LYS A 194 12.96 -7.09 -10.39
CA LYS A 194 13.12 -5.95 -9.46
C LYS A 194 13.65 -4.70 -10.16
N LYS A 195 13.82 -4.71 -11.49
CA LYS A 195 14.32 -3.56 -12.24
C LYS A 195 13.42 -2.34 -12.07
N ASN A 196 14.02 -1.21 -11.70
CA ASN A 196 13.33 0.05 -11.42
C ASN A 196 12.28 -0.05 -10.30
N PHE A 197 12.33 -1.10 -9.48
CA PHE A 197 11.44 -1.23 -8.33
C PHE A 197 11.82 -0.20 -7.27
N GLN A 198 10.85 0.32 -6.53
CA GLN A 198 11.09 1.23 -5.43
C GLN A 198 10.55 0.68 -4.11
N LEU A 199 11.44 0.34 -3.19
CA LEU A 199 11.08 -0.21 -1.89
C LEU A 199 11.41 0.79 -0.77
N THR A 200 10.44 1.13 0.05
CA THR A 200 10.66 1.92 1.26
C THR A 200 10.35 1.05 2.48
N ILE A 201 11.33 0.85 3.36
CA ILE A 201 11.19 0.09 4.60
C ILE A 201 11.28 1.06 5.78
N CYS A 202 10.19 1.22 6.52
CA CYS A 202 10.15 1.95 7.77
C CYS A 202 10.29 0.96 8.92
N LEU A 203 11.49 0.89 9.50
CA LEU A 203 11.75 0.13 10.72
C LEU A 203 11.17 0.90 11.90
N ARG A 204 10.33 0.26 12.70
CA ARG A 204 9.68 0.88 13.86
C ARG A 204 9.96 0.10 15.12
N GLN A 205 10.38 0.78 16.18
CA GLN A 205 10.65 0.16 17.47
C GLN A 205 9.88 0.86 18.60
N TYR A 206 9.35 0.05 19.52
CA TYR A 206 8.90 0.49 20.85
C TYR A 206 10.02 0.23 21.86
N GLY A 207 10.49 1.28 22.55
CA GLY A 207 11.62 1.22 23.47
C GLY A 207 12.99 0.91 22.83
N ALA A 208 14.07 1.12 23.58
CA ALA A 208 15.44 0.90 23.11
C ALA A 208 15.90 -0.54 23.42
N ARG A 209 15.88 -1.43 22.42
CA ARG A 209 16.43 -2.81 22.48
C ARG A 209 17.32 -3.08 21.29
N TRP A 210 18.61 -2.94 21.50
CA TRP A 210 19.61 -2.87 20.44
C TRP A 210 20.18 -4.24 20.04
N ASP A 211 20.12 -5.24 20.93
CA ASP A 211 20.70 -6.57 20.69
C ASP A 211 20.11 -7.29 19.47
N ASN A 212 18.84 -7.01 19.17
CA ASN A 212 18.15 -7.55 18.00
C ASN A 212 18.45 -6.74 16.74
N LEU A 213 18.80 -5.46 16.88
CA LEU A 213 18.91 -4.52 15.76
C LEU A 213 20.04 -4.93 14.80
N ALA A 214 21.20 -5.34 15.31
CA ALA A 214 22.32 -5.79 14.48
C ALA A 214 21.90 -6.95 13.54
N ARG A 215 21.22 -7.96 14.10
CA ARG A 215 20.72 -9.12 13.34
C ARG A 215 19.65 -8.74 12.33
N ILE A 216 18.77 -7.80 12.68
CA ILE A 216 17.75 -7.30 11.75
C ILE A 216 18.41 -6.50 10.62
N ILE A 217 19.42 -5.68 10.92
CA ILE A 217 20.21 -4.98 9.90
C ILE A 217 20.90 -5.98 8.97
N ASP A 218 21.47 -7.06 9.49
CA ASP A 218 22.10 -8.09 8.68
C ASP A 218 21.10 -8.79 7.75
N ALA A 219 19.88 -9.08 8.22
CA ALA A 219 18.82 -9.62 7.36
C ALA A 219 18.38 -8.61 6.29
N LEU A 220 18.24 -7.33 6.65
CA LEU A 220 17.92 -6.26 5.70
C LEU A 220 19.04 -6.03 4.68
N ARG A 221 20.30 -6.32 5.01
CA ARG A 221 21.40 -6.29 4.03
C ARG A 221 21.16 -7.29 2.91
N VAL A 222 20.74 -8.51 3.22
CA VAL A 222 20.40 -9.52 2.20
C VAL A 222 19.32 -8.99 1.25
N ILE A 223 18.23 -8.45 1.81
CA ILE A 223 17.11 -7.90 1.04
C ILE A 223 17.54 -6.68 0.21
N THR A 224 18.31 -5.78 0.81
CA THR A 224 18.73 -4.54 0.14
C THR A 224 19.74 -4.81 -0.97
N THR A 225 20.65 -5.76 -0.80
CA THR A 225 21.61 -6.16 -1.82
C THR A 225 20.90 -6.79 -3.03
N ASP A 226 20.02 -7.78 -2.81
CA ASP A 226 19.27 -8.46 -3.89
C ASP A 226 18.48 -7.47 -4.77
N PHE A 227 17.81 -6.49 -4.15
CA PHE A 227 17.09 -5.45 -4.91
C PHE A 227 18.04 -4.46 -5.61
N ARG A 228 19.15 -4.05 -4.99
CA ARG A 228 20.11 -3.11 -5.60
C ARG A 228 20.83 -3.72 -6.79
N GLU A 229 21.23 -4.98 -6.70
CA GLU A 229 21.86 -5.72 -7.82
C GLU A 229 20.94 -5.77 -9.04
N ALA A 230 19.63 -5.78 -8.82
CA ALA A 230 18.62 -5.70 -9.87
C ALA A 230 18.25 -4.26 -10.30
N HIS A 231 19.02 -3.24 -9.91
CA HIS A 231 18.75 -1.82 -10.19
C HIS A 231 17.42 -1.29 -9.61
N ALA A 232 17.03 -1.76 -8.43
CA ALA A 232 15.96 -1.17 -7.65
C ALA A 232 16.46 -0.02 -6.76
N THR A 233 15.56 0.93 -6.47
CA THR A 233 15.78 1.97 -5.47
C THR A 233 15.23 1.51 -4.12
N ILE A 234 16.06 1.55 -3.08
CA ILE A 234 15.65 1.14 -1.74
C ILE A 234 15.97 2.22 -0.74
N GLN A 235 14.99 2.55 0.09
CA GLN A 235 15.12 3.46 1.21
C GLN A 235 14.76 2.72 2.49
N VAL A 236 15.63 2.78 3.49
CA VAL A 236 15.36 2.24 4.82
C VAL A 236 15.39 3.39 5.81
N THR A 237 14.28 3.61 6.52
CA THR A 237 14.13 4.66 7.52
C THR A 237 13.85 4.03 8.87
N TYR A 238 14.51 4.51 9.92
CA TYR A 238 14.34 3.99 11.28
C TYR A 238 13.59 5.00 12.16
N PHE A 239 12.53 4.52 12.81
CA PHE A 239 11.66 5.29 13.71
C PHE A 239 11.65 4.63 15.09
N THR A 240 11.85 5.46 16.13
CA THR A 240 11.81 5.04 17.52
C THR A 240 10.81 5.95 18.23
N LYS A 241 9.85 5.39 18.95
CA LYS A 241 8.79 6.17 19.57
C LYS A 241 9.22 6.87 20.87
N ASP A 242 10.34 6.44 21.47
CA ASP A 242 10.68 6.78 22.87
C ASP A 242 12.16 7.18 23.10
N MET A 243 12.88 7.65 22.06
CA MET A 243 14.26 8.14 22.27
C MET A 243 14.28 9.64 22.53
N ASP A 244 14.75 10.01 23.73
CA ASP A 244 15.27 11.34 24.00
C ASP A 244 16.42 11.71 23.03
N ALA A 245 16.65 13.01 22.86
CA ALA A 245 17.63 13.53 21.91
C ALA A 245 19.06 13.06 22.21
N TRP A 246 19.39 12.86 23.49
CA TRP A 246 20.74 12.50 23.95
C TRP A 246 21.11 11.05 23.59
N SER A 247 20.18 10.12 23.80
CA SER A 247 20.34 8.72 23.40
C SER A 247 20.46 8.58 21.88
N ARG A 248 19.89 9.50 21.10
CA ARG A 248 19.97 9.48 19.62
C ARG A 248 21.37 9.82 19.12
N ASP A 249 21.96 10.87 19.69
CA ASP A 249 23.19 11.46 19.19
C ASP A 249 24.46 10.66 19.54
N ARG A 250 24.44 9.96 20.67
CA ARG A 250 25.51 9.03 21.06
C ARG A 250 25.58 7.82 20.11
N TYR A 251 24.43 7.25 19.76
CA TYR A 251 24.38 5.97 19.04
C TYR A 251 24.48 6.07 17.51
N CYS A 252 24.07 7.19 16.91
CA CYS A 252 24.39 7.48 15.51
C CYS A 252 25.90 7.49 15.23
N ARG A 253 26.73 7.72 16.27
CA ARG A 253 28.19 7.71 16.18
C ARG A 253 28.80 6.33 16.47
N ASP A 254 28.24 5.58 17.42
CA ASP A 254 28.90 4.37 17.96
C ASP A 254 28.41 3.04 17.36
N ILE A 255 27.15 2.94 16.89
CA ILE A 255 26.57 1.67 16.39
C ILE A 255 26.37 1.65 14.88
N PHE A 256 26.09 2.80 14.26
CA PHE A 256 26.08 2.87 12.81
C PHE A 256 27.53 2.95 12.33
N PRO A 257 28.08 1.91 11.65
CA PRO A 257 29.37 2.06 10.99
C PRO A 257 29.30 3.24 10.00
N PRO A 258 30.45 3.76 9.52
CA PRO A 258 30.49 4.77 8.47
C PRO A 258 29.49 4.43 7.35
N PRO A 259 28.87 5.45 6.70
CA PRO A 259 27.73 5.29 5.83
C PRO A 259 27.91 4.08 4.90
N ILE A 260 27.07 3.06 5.10
CA ILE A 260 27.08 1.86 4.26
C ILE A 260 26.80 2.32 2.83
N PRO A 261 27.69 2.06 1.86
CA PRO A 261 27.47 2.46 0.47
C PRO A 261 26.08 2.06 -0.02
N GLY A 262 25.28 3.04 -0.45
CA GLY A 262 23.91 2.84 -0.96
C GLY A 262 22.77 3.08 0.06
N PHE A 263 23.04 3.30 1.34
CA PHE A 263 22.04 3.87 2.26
C PHE A 263 22.09 5.40 2.12
N SER A 264 21.01 6.04 1.64
CA SER A 264 20.96 7.51 1.70
C SER A 264 20.92 7.94 3.17
N LYS A 265 21.62 9.01 3.48
CA LYS A 265 21.60 9.69 4.78
C LYS A 265 20.27 10.41 5.00
N ASP A 266 19.13 9.82 4.63
CA ASP A 266 17.80 10.35 4.97
C ASP A 266 17.28 9.67 6.23
N ILE A 267 18.05 9.78 7.31
CA ILE A 267 17.47 9.89 8.66
C ILE A 267 17.05 11.35 8.81
N THR A 268 16.14 11.82 7.95
CA THR A 268 15.58 13.16 8.05
C THR A 268 14.55 13.13 9.16
N ALA A 269 14.90 13.78 10.27
CA ALA A 269 13.98 14.07 11.35
C ALA A 269 12.77 14.84 10.80
N ALA A 270 11.60 14.23 10.82
CA ALA A 270 10.35 14.97 10.68
C ALA A 270 9.88 15.41 12.06
N ILE A 271 10.54 16.41 12.66
CA ILE A 271 9.92 17.36 13.59
C ILE A 271 10.52 18.74 13.33
N SER A 272 9.65 19.62 12.88
CA SER A 272 9.78 21.07 12.84
C SER A 272 10.12 21.66 14.22
N GLU A 273 11.26 22.33 14.37
CA GLU A 273 11.38 23.64 15.03
C GLU A 273 12.78 24.25 14.81
N PRO A 274 12.92 25.59 14.78
CA PRO A 274 14.07 26.28 14.22
C PRO A 274 15.14 26.56 15.29
N GLY A 275 16.40 26.43 14.89
CA GLY A 275 17.52 26.96 15.64
C GLY A 275 18.46 25.89 16.15
N THR A 276 19.49 25.64 15.36
CA THR A 276 20.90 25.63 15.81
C THR A 276 21.73 25.21 14.59
N GLY A 277 22.74 26.01 14.27
CA GLY A 277 23.56 25.94 13.04
C GLY A 277 24.42 24.69 12.86
N PHE A 278 24.02 23.55 13.44
CA PHE A 278 24.72 22.28 13.34
C PHE A 278 24.53 21.62 11.96
N MET A 279 23.38 21.84 11.30
CA MET A 279 23.13 21.30 9.95
C MET A 279 23.98 21.98 8.87
N GLU A 280 24.44 23.21 9.09
CA GLU A 280 25.30 23.95 8.16
C GLU A 280 26.77 23.47 8.20
N GLU A 281 27.27 23.05 9.37
CA GLU A 281 28.60 22.45 9.50
C GLU A 281 28.64 21.00 8.99
N LEU A 282 27.56 20.23 9.19
CA LEU A 282 27.45 18.87 8.68
C LEU A 282 27.31 18.84 7.14
N ALA A 283 26.68 19.86 6.53
CA ALA A 283 26.61 20.03 5.08
C ALA A 283 27.97 20.44 4.47
N LYS A 284 28.77 21.26 5.16
CA LYS A 284 30.14 21.64 4.73
C LYS A 284 31.14 20.48 4.78
N ALA A 285 30.94 19.52 5.69
CA ALA A 285 31.79 18.34 5.77
C ALA A 285 31.49 17.26 4.70
N LEU A 286 30.37 17.38 3.96
CA LEU A 286 29.89 16.37 3.00
C LEU A 286 30.03 16.78 1.52
N THR A 287 30.54 17.98 1.21
CA THR A 287 30.80 18.45 -0.16
C THR A 287 32.17 18.06 -0.72
N THR A 288 32.96 17.23 -0.03
CA THR A 288 34.30 16.79 -0.48
C THR A 288 34.33 15.32 -0.92
N VAL A 289 33.43 14.90 -1.81
CA VAL A 289 33.76 13.90 -2.85
C VAL A 289 32.90 14.19 -4.09
N SER A 290 33.30 15.19 -4.87
CA SER A 290 33.06 15.16 -6.31
C SER A 290 34.40 14.92 -6.99
N SER A 291 34.48 13.86 -7.78
CA SER A 291 35.41 13.82 -8.89
C SER A 291 34.69 13.28 -10.11
N PRO A 292 34.96 13.87 -11.28
CA PRO A 292 34.10 13.77 -12.44
C PRO A 292 34.33 12.42 -13.13
N VAL A 293 33.24 11.80 -13.58
CA VAL A 293 33.31 10.75 -14.58
C VAL A 293 33.91 11.38 -15.84
N LYS A 294 35.18 11.05 -16.13
CA LYS A 294 35.77 11.29 -17.45
C LYS A 294 35.00 10.45 -18.46
N LEU A 295 34.25 11.11 -19.33
CA LEU A 295 33.95 10.58 -20.65
C LEU A 295 35.27 10.57 -21.43
N LEU A 296 35.64 9.42 -21.96
CA LEU A 296 36.69 9.29 -22.96
C LEU A 296 36.07 8.75 -24.26
N PRO A 297 36.68 9.10 -25.41
CA PRO A 297 36.05 9.20 -26.72
C PRO A 297 35.62 7.86 -27.32
#